data_AF-T1BA07-F1
#
_entry.id   AF-T1BA07-F1
#
_cell.length_a   1.000
_cell.length_b   1.000
_cell.length_c   1.000
_cell.angle_alpha   90.00
_cell.angle_beta   90.00
_cell.angle_gamma   90.00
#
_symmetry.space_group_name_H-M   'P 1'
#
loop_
_entity.id
_entity.type
_entity.pdbx_description
1 polymer ?
#
loop_
_entity_poly.entity_id
_entity_poly.type
_entity_poly.pdbx_seq_one_letter_code
_entity_poly.pdbx_strand_id
1 'polypeptide(L)'
;STGVIYRQFALTLSISMVFSAFLAMSFSPALCASLMHPKHLDNPVFRGFNRLFEGTRAAYVRRVFHSVTHLPRWMTAFAVIVALGLFLLAKLPGSFVPQEDQGDVMASVQLPPGASLQRTEATLHQFYELMIKNPAVHDVFQVAGSGFAGNAESTGRAFIHLLPWSQRKQSAFQVIRWANREAARKIHTASIFVINRPTIQGLGQFGGFDF
;
A
#
# COMPACT_ATOMS: atom_id res chain seq x y z
N SER A 1 3.70 18.33 -0.39
CA SER A 1 4.11 17.12 0.36
C SER A 1 4.43 15.90 -0.53
N THR A 2 3.78 15.69 -1.67
CA THR A 2 4.12 14.63 -2.66
C THR A 2 5.57 14.67 -3.17
N GLY A 3 6.11 15.86 -3.46
CA GLY A 3 7.46 16.00 -4.01
C GLY A 3 8.58 15.51 -3.08
N VAL A 4 8.34 15.41 -1.78
CA VAL A 4 9.35 14.93 -0.81
C VAL A 4 9.56 13.42 -0.96
N ILE A 5 8.49 12.65 -1.18
CA ILE A 5 8.55 11.20 -1.38
C ILE A 5 9.32 10.89 -2.68
N TYR A 6 8.97 11.56 -3.77
CA TYR A 6 9.68 11.41 -5.04
C TYR A 6 11.16 11.79 -4.93
N ARG A 7 11.50 12.85 -4.18
CA ARG A 7 12.89 13.26 -3.96
C ARG A 7 13.71 12.19 -3.25
N GLN A 8 13.16 11.57 -2.20
CA GLN A 8 13.85 10.50 -1.47
C GLN A 8 14.11 9.29 -2.38
N PHE A 9 13.09 8.83 -3.10
CA PHE A 9 13.21 7.70 -4.02
C PHE A 9 14.18 7.99 -5.17
N ALA A 10 14.05 9.15 -5.82
CA ALA A 10 14.88 9.55 -6.94
C ALA A 10 16.35 9.70 -6.53
N LEU A 11 16.64 10.29 -5.37
CA LEU A 11 18.00 10.45 -4.87
C LEU A 11 18.66 9.08 -4.63
N THR A 12 17.98 8.18 -3.92
CA THR A 12 18.50 6.83 -3.66
C THR A 12 18.74 6.07 -4.95
N LEU A 13 17.76 6.05 -5.88
CA LEU A 13 17.92 5.37 -7.17
C LEU A 13 19.07 5.95 -7.99
N SER A 14 19.16 7.26 -8.08
CA SER A 14 20.20 7.93 -8.89
C SER A 14 21.59 7.62 -8.35
N ILE A 15 21.79 7.72 -7.04
CA ILE A 15 23.07 7.38 -6.40
C ILE A 15 23.39 5.90 -6.61
N SER A 16 22.42 4.99 -6.38
CA SER A 16 22.62 3.56 -6.60
C SER A 16 22.98 3.21 -8.05
N MET A 17 22.34 3.85 -9.04
CA MET A 17 22.66 3.65 -10.46
C MET A 17 24.07 4.14 -10.81
N VAL A 18 24.48 5.30 -10.29
CA VAL A 18 25.83 5.85 -10.51
C VAL A 18 26.89 4.94 -9.90
N PHE A 19 26.70 4.52 -8.65
CA PHE A 19 27.62 3.56 -8.02
C PHE A 19 27.62 2.21 -8.73
N SER A 20 26.47 1.70 -9.18
CA SER A 20 26.39 0.46 -9.96
C SER A 20 27.15 0.57 -11.28
N ALA A 21 27.01 1.67 -12.01
CA ALA A 21 27.75 1.89 -13.25
C ALA A 21 29.26 1.99 -13.01
N PHE A 22 29.67 2.69 -11.95
CA PHE A 22 31.07 2.78 -11.54
C PHE A 22 31.66 1.40 -11.20
N LEU A 23 30.96 0.60 -10.39
CA LEU A 23 31.39 -0.76 -10.06
C LEU A 23 31.39 -1.70 -11.27
N ALA A 24 30.44 -1.54 -12.19
CA ALA A 24 30.40 -2.29 -13.45
C ALA A 24 31.59 -1.96 -14.36
N MET A 25 32.06 -0.71 -14.36
CA MET A 25 33.21 -0.29 -15.19
C MET A 25 34.57 -0.56 -14.54
N SER A 26 34.67 -0.50 -13.22
CA SER A 26 35.96 -0.67 -12.52
C SER A 26 36.13 -2.07 -11.94
N PHE A 27 35.16 -2.51 -11.13
CA PHE A 27 35.31 -3.73 -10.34
C PHE A 27 34.97 -4.99 -11.15
N SER A 28 33.95 -4.94 -12.01
CA SER A 28 33.57 -6.11 -12.82
C SER A 28 34.67 -6.56 -13.78
N PRO A 29 35.40 -5.69 -14.51
CA PRO A 29 36.52 -6.12 -15.34
C PRO A 29 37.69 -6.69 -14.52
N ALA A 30 37.98 -6.08 -13.36
CA ALA A 30 39.02 -6.57 -12.46
C ALA A 30 38.70 -7.96 -11.89
N LEU A 31 37.45 -8.18 -11.49
CA LEU A 31 36.96 -9.49 -11.03
C LEU A 31 36.93 -10.51 -12.17
N CYS A 32 36.46 -10.13 -13.35
CA CYS A 32 36.50 -11.01 -14.52
C CYS A 32 37.94 -11.40 -14.85
N ALA A 33 38.91 -10.48 -14.82
CA ALA A 33 40.30 -10.79 -15.10
C ALA A 33 40.96 -11.70 -14.03
N SER A 34 40.54 -11.59 -12.77
CA SER A 34 41.16 -12.33 -11.65
C SER A 34 40.49 -13.68 -11.35
N LEU A 35 39.18 -13.80 -11.54
CA LEU A 35 38.40 -15.00 -11.18
C LEU A 35 38.04 -15.88 -12.38
N MET A 36 38.04 -15.33 -13.60
CA MET A 36 37.64 -16.09 -14.78
C MET A 36 38.77 -17.05 -15.19
N HIS A 37 38.52 -18.34 -15.00
CA HIS A 37 39.42 -19.38 -15.46
C HIS A 37 39.17 -19.65 -16.96
N PRO A 38 40.20 -19.82 -17.79
CA PRO A 38 40.07 -20.05 -19.24
C PRO A 38 39.51 -21.43 -19.61
N LYS A 39 38.91 -22.18 -18.67
CA LYS A 39 38.48 -23.56 -18.87
C LYS A 39 36.99 -23.61 -19.23
N HIS A 40 36.67 -24.03 -20.44
CA HIS A 40 35.30 -24.40 -20.79
C HIS A 40 34.95 -25.74 -20.12
N LEU A 41 34.02 -25.70 -19.16
CA LEU A 41 33.46 -26.91 -18.56
C LEU A 41 32.45 -27.51 -19.54
N ASP A 42 32.90 -28.52 -20.28
CA ASP A 42 32.08 -29.23 -21.24
C ASP A 42 31.20 -30.28 -20.52
N ASN A 43 30.15 -29.79 -19.85
CA ASN A 43 29.16 -30.62 -19.16
C ASN A 43 27.97 -30.89 -20.09
N PRO A 44 27.49 -32.14 -20.22
CA PRO A 44 26.32 -32.47 -21.04
C PRO A 44 25.06 -31.64 -20.72
N VAL A 45 24.88 -31.20 -19.47
CA VAL A 45 23.76 -30.32 -19.07
C VAL A 45 23.89 -28.93 -19.71
N PHE A 46 25.06 -28.29 -19.59
CA PHE A 46 25.30 -26.98 -20.20
C PHE A 46 25.30 -27.05 -21.73
N ARG A 47 25.70 -28.18 -22.31
CA ARG A 47 25.63 -28.41 -23.77
C ARG A 47 24.17 -28.49 -24.26
N GLY A 48 23.30 -29.16 -23.51
CA GLY A 48 21.86 -29.19 -23.80
C GLY A 48 21.23 -27.80 -23.72
N PHE A 49 21.56 -27.03 -22.67
CA PHE A 49 21.13 -25.64 -22.52
C PHE A 49 21.62 -24.77 -23.69
N ASN A 50 22.91 -24.84 -24.03
CA ASN A 50 23.48 -24.06 -25.13
C ASN A 50 22.80 -24.37 -26.47
N ARG A 51 22.46 -25.63 -26.73
CA ARG A 51 21.75 -26.03 -27.96
C ARG A 51 20.32 -25.47 -28.00
N LEU A 52 19.61 -25.47 -26.88
CA LEU A 52 18.30 -24.85 -26.78
C LEU A 52 18.38 -23.33 -26.96
N PHE A 53 19.34 -22.69 -26.29
CA PHE A 53 19.57 -21.25 -26.36
C PHE A 53 19.94 -20.78 -27.77
N GLU A 54 20.84 -21.48 -28.46
CA GLU A 54 21.18 -21.14 -29.84
C GLU A 54 19.99 -21.36 -30.80
N GLY A 55 19.17 -22.39 -30.55
CA GLY A 55 17.91 -22.59 -31.27
C GLY A 55 16.91 -21.44 -31.07
N THR A 56 16.70 -21.00 -29.83
CA THR A 56 15.78 -19.88 -29.52
C THR A 56 16.32 -18.55 -30.04
N ARG A 57 17.63 -18.31 -29.95
CA ARG A 57 18.32 -17.15 -30.52
C ARG A 57 18.12 -17.09 -32.03
N ALA A 58 18.40 -18.18 -32.76
CA ALA A 58 18.25 -18.23 -34.20
C ALA A 58 16.79 -18.01 -34.63
N ALA A 59 15.83 -18.59 -33.90
CA ALA A 59 14.40 -18.37 -34.13
C ALA A 59 13.94 -16.94 -33.82
N TYR A 60 14.50 -16.31 -32.78
CA TYR A 60 14.25 -14.91 -32.45
C TYR A 60 14.76 -13.98 -33.55
N VAL A 61 16.03 -14.13 -33.96
CA VAL A 61 16.65 -13.33 -35.01
C VAL A 61 15.87 -13.46 -36.33
N ARG A 62 15.52 -14.68 -36.74
CA ARG A 62 14.72 -14.92 -37.94
C ARG A 62 13.35 -14.23 -37.89
N ARG A 63 12.69 -14.28 -36.72
CA ARG A 63 11.39 -13.60 -36.51
C ARG A 63 11.53 -12.08 -36.55
N VAL A 64 12.57 -11.51 -35.95
CA VAL A 64 12.82 -10.07 -35.99
C VAL A 64 13.03 -9.60 -37.44
N PHE A 65 13.90 -10.27 -38.21
CA PHE A 65 14.11 -9.92 -39.61
C PHE A 65 12.83 -10.02 -40.44
N HIS A 66 12.03 -11.07 -40.24
CA HIS A 66 10.74 -11.22 -40.90
C HIS A 66 9.72 -10.13 -40.48
N SER A 67 9.73 -9.72 -39.21
CA SER A 67 8.88 -8.64 -38.72
C SER A 67 9.25 -7.29 -39.33
N VAL A 68 10.54 -7.02 -39.52
CA VAL A 68 11.01 -5.80 -40.18
C VAL A 68 10.52 -5.74 -41.63
N THR A 69 10.48 -6.87 -42.36
CA THR A 69 9.95 -6.88 -43.73
C THR A 69 8.43 -6.61 -43.83
N HIS A 70 7.70 -6.71 -42.71
CA HIS A 70 6.26 -6.45 -42.63
C HIS A 70 5.93 -5.30 -41.66
N LEU A 71 6.69 -4.19 -41.77
CA LEU A 71 6.56 -2.98 -40.95
C LEU A 71 5.12 -2.50 -40.70
N PRO A 72 4.22 -2.39 -41.70
CA PRO A 72 2.88 -1.84 -41.48
C PRO A 72 2.07 -2.63 -40.45
N ARG A 73 2.12 -3.97 -40.51
CA ARG A 73 1.41 -4.86 -39.58
C ARG A 73 1.88 -4.67 -38.13
N TRP A 74 3.18 -4.58 -37.92
CA TRP A 74 3.76 -4.43 -36.59
C TRP A 74 3.61 -3.02 -36.04
N MET A 75 3.61 -1.99 -36.90
CA MET A 75 3.27 -0.62 -36.49
C MET A 75 1.80 -0.50 -36.09
N THR A 76 0.88 -1.16 -36.78
CA THR A 76 -0.53 -1.21 -36.35
C THR A 76 -0.67 -1.92 -35.01
N ALA A 77 0.01 -3.05 -34.81
CA ALA A 77 0.01 -3.74 -33.52
C ALA A 77 0.58 -2.87 -32.39
N PHE A 78 1.66 -2.13 -32.63
CA PHE A 78 2.22 -1.16 -31.69
C PHE A 78 1.21 -0.06 -31.35
N ALA A 79 0.56 0.53 -32.36
CA ALA A 79 -0.46 1.56 -32.16
C ALA A 79 -1.64 1.04 -31.33
N VAL A 80 -2.08 -0.21 -31.57
CA VAL A 80 -3.14 -0.85 -30.76
C VAL A 80 -2.69 -1.03 -29.31
N ILE A 81 -1.46 -1.47 -29.06
CA ILE A 81 -0.92 -1.62 -27.70
C ILE A 81 -0.84 -0.27 -26.98
N VAL A 82 -0.37 0.78 -27.67
CA VAL A 82 -0.32 2.14 -27.12
C VAL A 82 -1.72 2.65 -26.80
N ALA A 83 -2.67 2.49 -27.73
CA ALA A 83 -4.06 2.89 -27.52
C ALA A 83 -4.70 2.14 -26.33
N LEU A 84 -4.46 0.84 -26.21
CA LEU A 84 -4.91 0.04 -25.08
C LEU A 84 -4.26 0.50 -23.76
N GLY A 85 -2.96 0.81 -23.77
CA GLY A 85 -2.25 1.33 -22.61
C GLY A 85 -2.82 2.67 -22.13
N LEU A 86 -3.08 3.60 -23.06
CA LEU A 86 -3.71 4.89 -22.75
C LEU A 86 -5.14 4.72 -22.23
N PHE A 87 -5.91 3.80 -22.82
CA PHE A 87 -7.26 3.48 -22.35
C PHE A 87 -7.26 2.91 -20.93
N LEU A 88 -6.35 1.98 -20.62
CA LEU A 88 -6.20 1.42 -19.28
C LEU A 88 -5.74 2.48 -18.29
N LEU A 89 -4.80 3.35 -18.68
CA LEU A 89 -4.34 4.45 -17.84
C LEU A 89 -5.48 5.41 -17.48
N ALA A 90 -6.35 5.74 -18.43
CA ALA A 90 -7.52 6.58 -18.20
C ALA A 90 -8.60 5.90 -17.35
N LYS A 91 -8.66 4.56 -17.35
CA LYS A 91 -9.61 3.77 -16.54
C LYS A 91 -9.09 3.41 -15.15
N LEU A 92 -7.80 3.59 -14.88
CA LEU A 92 -7.21 3.22 -13.61
C LEU A 92 -7.63 4.25 -12.54
N PRO A 93 -8.38 3.84 -11.50
CA PRO A 93 -8.75 4.75 -10.44
C PRO A 93 -7.48 5.22 -9.71
N GLY A 94 -7.35 6.54 -9.57
CA GLY A 94 -6.26 7.14 -8.82
C GLY A 94 -6.40 6.83 -7.33
N SER A 95 -5.29 6.55 -6.67
CA SER A 95 -5.21 6.53 -5.22
C SER A 95 -3.91 7.19 -4.79
N PHE A 96 -3.97 8.04 -3.78
CA PHE A 96 -2.81 8.81 -3.33
C PHE A 96 -1.81 7.92 -2.58
N VAL A 97 -2.31 7.18 -1.59
CA VAL A 97 -1.56 6.20 -0.79
C VAL A 97 -2.55 5.09 -0.40
N PRO A 98 -2.17 3.80 -0.50
CA PRO A 98 -3.02 2.72 -0.01
C PRO A 98 -3.30 2.89 1.48
N GLN A 99 -4.52 2.60 1.89
CA GLN A 99 -4.81 2.52 3.31
C GLN A 99 -4.10 1.28 3.87
N GLU A 100 -3.35 1.46 4.94
CA GLU A 100 -2.61 0.38 5.58
C GLU A 100 -3.11 0.18 7.01
N ASP A 101 -3.00 -1.05 7.49
CA ASP A 101 -3.26 -1.35 8.88
C ASP A 101 -2.06 -0.88 9.72
N GLN A 102 -2.20 0.29 10.37
CA GLN A 102 -1.17 0.91 11.20
C GLN A 102 -1.17 0.38 12.66
N GLY A 103 -2.02 -0.60 12.99
CA GLY A 103 -2.18 -1.10 14.37
C GLY A 103 -3.09 -0.25 15.25
N ASP A 104 -3.51 0.94 14.78
CA ASP A 104 -4.39 1.85 15.51
C ASP A 104 -5.62 2.22 14.67
N VAL A 105 -6.78 2.29 15.31
CA VAL A 105 -8.00 2.81 14.70
C VAL A 105 -8.63 3.88 15.58
N MET A 106 -9.40 4.76 14.98
CA MET A 106 -9.99 5.92 15.66
C MET A 106 -11.51 5.82 15.59
N ALA A 107 -12.21 6.22 16.65
CA ALA A 107 -13.66 6.32 16.64
C ALA A 107 -14.10 7.75 16.97
N SER A 108 -15.05 8.27 16.20
CA SER A 108 -15.76 9.51 16.46
C SER A 108 -17.11 9.17 17.06
N VAL A 109 -17.43 9.75 18.21
CA VAL A 109 -18.71 9.56 18.91
C VAL A 109 -19.42 10.91 18.96
N GLN A 110 -20.62 10.98 18.40
CA GLN A 110 -21.42 12.19 18.33
C GLN A 110 -22.81 11.95 18.90
N LEU A 111 -23.12 12.59 20.02
CA LEU A 111 -24.47 12.61 20.58
C LEU A 111 -25.28 13.76 19.96
N PRO A 112 -26.62 13.71 20.08
CA PRO A 112 -27.47 14.85 19.72
C PRO A 112 -27.06 16.15 20.43
N PRO A 113 -27.24 17.31 19.77
CA PRO A 113 -26.90 18.60 20.37
C PRO A 113 -27.67 18.82 21.68
N GLY A 114 -26.99 19.37 22.69
CA GLY A 114 -27.55 19.57 24.04
C GLY A 114 -27.40 18.38 24.98
N ALA A 115 -26.76 17.28 24.56
CA ALA A 115 -26.34 16.22 25.49
C ALA A 115 -25.23 16.72 26.43
N SER A 116 -25.37 16.46 27.73
CA SER A 116 -24.37 16.78 28.74
C SER A 116 -23.14 15.89 28.63
N LEU A 117 -22.00 16.38 29.12
CA LEU A 117 -20.75 15.63 29.16
C LEU A 117 -20.91 14.24 29.81
N GLN A 118 -21.71 14.15 30.88
CA GLN A 118 -21.96 12.91 31.60
C GLN A 118 -22.68 11.85 30.74
N ARG A 119 -23.57 12.26 29.82
CA ARG A 119 -24.21 11.34 28.86
C ARG A 119 -23.22 10.85 27.81
N THR A 120 -22.31 11.73 27.39
CA THR A 120 -21.23 11.39 26.46
C THR A 120 -20.26 10.41 27.08
N GLU A 121 -19.84 10.61 28.33
CA GLU A 121 -19.00 9.67 29.08
C GLU A 121 -19.67 8.31 29.26
N ALA A 122 -20.96 8.27 29.61
CA ALA A 122 -21.70 7.01 29.72
C ALA A 122 -21.75 6.25 28.39
N THR A 123 -21.93 6.97 27.26
CA THR A 123 -21.96 6.36 25.93
C THR A 123 -20.57 5.88 25.50
N LEU A 124 -19.52 6.64 25.80
CA LEU A 124 -18.14 6.23 25.57
C LEU A 124 -17.80 4.97 26.37
N HIS A 125 -18.19 4.90 27.65
CA HIS A 125 -18.01 3.70 28.47
C HIS A 125 -18.74 2.48 27.89
N GLN A 126 -19.95 2.65 27.34
CA GLN A 126 -20.63 1.55 26.64
C GLN A 126 -19.87 1.11 25.38
N PHE A 127 -19.27 2.05 24.66
CA PHE A 127 -18.43 1.76 23.50
C PHE A 127 -17.12 1.05 23.89
N TYR A 128 -16.50 1.43 25.00
CA TYR A 128 -15.34 0.74 25.58
C TYR A 128 -15.62 -0.74 25.83
N GLU A 129 -16.69 -1.02 26.58
CA GLU A 129 -17.14 -2.37 26.93
C GLU A 129 -17.45 -3.22 25.70
N LEU A 130 -17.88 -2.58 24.60
CA LEU A 130 -18.07 -3.27 23.34
C LEU A 130 -16.73 -3.62 22.69
N MET A 131 -15.80 -2.67 22.63
CA MET A 131 -14.53 -2.82 21.92
C MET A 131 -13.59 -3.81 22.60
N ILE A 132 -13.50 -3.79 23.93
CA ILE A 132 -12.60 -4.68 24.69
C ILE A 132 -13.01 -6.17 24.59
N LYS A 133 -14.26 -6.45 24.22
CA LYS A 133 -14.74 -7.83 23.95
C LYS A 133 -14.16 -8.42 22.66
N ASN A 134 -13.60 -7.59 21.78
CA ASN A 134 -12.96 -8.09 20.58
C ASN A 134 -11.53 -8.56 20.90
N PRO A 135 -11.17 -9.82 20.61
CA PRO A 135 -9.84 -10.34 20.89
C PRO A 135 -8.71 -9.67 20.08
N ALA A 136 -9.01 -8.83 19.09
CA ALA A 136 -8.02 -8.07 18.32
C ALA A 136 -7.65 -6.72 18.96
N VAL A 137 -8.39 -6.27 19.97
CA VAL A 137 -8.21 -4.97 20.63
C VAL A 137 -7.33 -5.16 21.86
N HIS A 138 -6.29 -4.33 21.99
CA HIS A 138 -5.40 -4.33 23.15
C HIS A 138 -5.83 -3.28 24.18
N ASP A 139 -6.06 -2.04 23.74
CA ASP A 139 -6.45 -0.93 24.63
C ASP A 139 -7.34 0.09 23.89
N VAL A 140 -8.13 0.85 24.65
CA VAL A 140 -9.08 1.85 24.13
C VAL A 140 -9.03 3.10 24.99
N PHE A 141 -8.33 4.12 24.51
CA PHE A 141 -8.25 5.43 25.14
C PHE A 141 -9.40 6.32 24.67
N GLN A 142 -10.14 6.94 25.58
CA GLN A 142 -11.31 7.76 25.25
C GLN A 142 -11.18 9.17 25.78
N VAL A 143 -11.71 10.12 25.04
CA VAL A 143 -11.75 11.54 25.41
C VAL A 143 -13.17 12.05 25.19
N ALA A 144 -13.83 12.43 26.28
CA ALA A 144 -15.13 13.10 26.25
C ALA A 144 -14.96 14.62 26.06
N GLY A 145 -15.96 15.28 25.48
CA GLY A 145 -15.96 16.73 25.27
C GLY A 145 -15.15 17.20 24.04
N SER A 146 -14.58 16.27 23.27
CA SER A 146 -13.67 16.58 22.18
C SER A 146 -13.86 15.64 21.01
N GLY A 147 -14.22 16.20 19.85
CA GLY A 147 -14.42 15.48 18.59
C GLY A 147 -13.38 15.86 17.54
N PHE A 148 -13.39 15.15 16.41
CA PHE A 148 -12.48 15.45 15.29
C PHE A 148 -12.78 16.79 14.61
N ALA A 149 -14.07 17.14 14.51
CA ALA A 149 -14.55 18.37 13.88
C ALA A 149 -14.71 19.56 14.85
N GLY A 150 -14.54 19.35 16.15
CA GLY A 150 -14.73 20.39 17.16
C GLY A 150 -14.96 19.85 18.57
N ASN A 151 -14.80 20.72 19.57
CA ASN A 151 -15.03 20.39 20.97
C ASN A 151 -16.45 20.80 21.37
N ALA A 152 -17.22 19.86 21.91
CA ALA A 152 -18.50 20.12 22.56
C ALA A 152 -18.77 19.02 23.57
N GLU A 153 -19.59 19.29 24.58
CA GLU A 153 -19.96 18.28 25.59
C GLU A 153 -20.65 17.05 24.98
N SER A 154 -21.30 17.21 23.83
CA SER A 154 -21.96 16.14 23.06
C SER A 154 -21.02 15.36 22.14
N THR A 155 -19.74 15.71 22.06
CA THR A 155 -18.75 15.02 21.20
C THR A 155 -17.73 14.23 22.01
N GLY A 156 -17.24 13.15 21.43
CA GLY A 156 -16.17 12.35 21.99
C GLY A 156 -15.35 11.67 20.91
N ARG A 157 -14.15 11.25 21.27
CA ARG A 157 -13.27 10.45 20.41
C ARG A 157 -12.64 9.33 21.19
N ALA A 158 -12.41 8.21 20.52
CA ALA A 158 -11.67 7.09 21.07
C ALA A 158 -10.52 6.69 20.14
N PHE A 159 -9.40 6.34 20.73
CA PHE A 159 -8.22 5.79 20.09
C PHE A 159 -8.13 4.33 20.52
N ILE A 160 -8.22 3.42 19.56
CA ILE A 160 -8.26 1.98 19.78
C ILE A 160 -6.93 1.43 19.29
N HIS A 161 -6.13 0.96 20.23
CA HIS A 161 -4.88 0.27 19.97
C HIS A 161 -5.18 -1.22 19.77
N LEU A 162 -4.77 -1.75 18.63
CA LEU A 162 -4.95 -3.17 18.28
C LEU A 162 -3.70 -3.96 18.70
N LEU A 163 -3.87 -5.25 18.89
CA LEU A 163 -2.73 -6.15 19.14
C LEU A 163 -1.74 -6.13 17.97
N PRO A 164 -0.46 -6.46 18.21
CA PRO A 164 0.53 -6.61 17.15
C PRO A 164 0.05 -7.57 16.05
N TRP A 165 0.40 -7.32 14.79
CA TRP A 165 -0.06 -8.13 13.65
C TRP A 165 0.17 -9.64 13.81
N SER A 166 1.24 -10.04 14.52
CA SER A 166 1.54 -11.45 14.80
C SER A 166 0.58 -12.12 15.79
N GLN A 167 -0.13 -11.34 16.61
CA GLN A 167 -0.98 -11.82 17.68
C GLN A 167 -2.48 -11.73 17.37
N ARG A 168 -2.84 -11.13 16.22
CA ARG A 168 -4.24 -11.00 15.77
C ARG A 168 -4.45 -11.65 14.41
N LYS A 169 -5.60 -12.31 14.25
CA LYS A 169 -6.05 -12.83 12.94
C LYS A 169 -6.83 -11.80 12.14
N GLN A 170 -7.35 -10.76 12.80
CA GLN A 170 -8.17 -9.73 12.18
C GLN A 170 -7.32 -8.52 11.80
N SER A 171 -7.53 -7.98 10.59
CA SER A 171 -6.95 -6.70 10.21
C SER A 171 -7.74 -5.53 10.79
N ALA A 172 -7.12 -4.36 10.89
CA ALA A 172 -7.78 -3.12 11.29
C ALA A 172 -9.07 -2.87 10.48
N PHE A 173 -9.06 -3.12 9.16
CA PHE A 173 -10.24 -2.98 8.31
C PHE A 173 -11.40 -3.90 8.71
N GLN A 174 -11.09 -5.13 9.14
CA GLN A 174 -12.10 -6.06 9.63
C GLN A 174 -12.65 -5.61 10.99
N VAL A 175 -11.77 -5.16 11.89
CA VAL A 175 -12.16 -4.61 13.19
C VAL A 175 -13.04 -3.37 13.01
N ILE A 176 -12.71 -2.46 12.10
CA ILE A 176 -13.51 -1.27 11.76
C ILE A 176 -14.90 -1.67 11.30
N ARG A 177 -15.01 -2.59 10.33
CA ARG A 177 -16.31 -3.05 9.81
C ARG A 177 -17.16 -3.71 10.90
N TRP A 178 -16.53 -4.51 11.76
CA TRP A 178 -17.20 -5.14 12.90
C TRP A 178 -17.66 -4.10 13.93
N ALA A 179 -16.78 -3.18 14.32
CA ALA A 179 -17.05 -2.16 15.32
C ALA A 179 -18.18 -1.21 14.88
N ASN A 180 -18.16 -0.74 13.62
CA ASN A 180 -19.23 0.08 13.06
C ASN A 180 -20.59 -0.64 13.06
N ARG A 181 -20.60 -1.94 12.74
CA ARG A 181 -21.83 -2.74 12.74
C ARG A 181 -22.37 -2.96 14.15
N GLU A 182 -21.52 -3.31 15.10
CA GLU A 182 -21.93 -3.59 16.47
C GLU A 182 -22.31 -2.32 17.24
N ALA A 183 -21.57 -1.22 17.02
CA ALA A 183 -21.89 0.08 17.61
C ALA A 183 -23.27 0.56 17.14
N ALA A 184 -23.57 0.49 15.84
CA ALA A 184 -24.87 0.86 15.30
C ALA A 184 -26.03 0.01 15.84
N ARG A 185 -25.76 -1.24 16.24
CA ARG A 185 -26.76 -2.17 16.78
C ARG A 185 -27.02 -2.01 18.27
N LYS A 186 -25.98 -1.72 19.06
CA LYS A 186 -26.06 -1.72 20.53
C LYS A 186 -26.17 -0.32 21.13
N ILE A 187 -25.72 0.70 20.41
CA ILE A 187 -25.65 2.07 20.90
C ILE A 187 -26.51 2.95 20.01
N HIS A 188 -27.73 3.22 20.46
CA HIS A 188 -28.68 4.09 19.76
C HIS A 188 -28.63 5.55 20.23
N THR A 189 -27.89 5.82 21.31
CA THR A 189 -27.80 7.13 21.95
C THR A 189 -26.88 8.10 21.21
N ALA A 190 -25.99 7.59 20.35
CA ALA A 190 -25.00 8.38 19.62
C ALA A 190 -24.74 7.79 18.24
N SER A 191 -24.31 8.64 17.31
CA SER A 191 -23.71 8.22 16.05
C SER A 191 -22.23 7.94 16.27
N ILE A 192 -21.80 6.70 16.00
CA ILE A 192 -20.41 6.26 16.19
C ILE A 192 -19.83 5.83 14.85
N PHE A 193 -18.69 6.40 14.50
CA PHE A 193 -17.95 6.06 13.28
C PHE A 193 -16.51 5.72 13.60
N VAL A 194 -16.14 4.47 13.37
CA VAL A 194 -14.77 3.97 13.45
C VAL A 194 -14.12 4.06 12.07
N ILE A 195 -12.93 4.63 12.03
CA ILE A 195 -12.14 4.89 10.83
C ILE A 195 -10.70 4.46 11.05
N ASN A 196 -10.01 4.18 9.95
CA ASN A 196 -8.58 3.91 9.99
C ASN A 196 -7.80 5.22 10.18
N ARG A 197 -6.66 5.14 10.85
CA ARG A 197 -5.74 6.28 10.97
C ARG A 197 -5.09 6.54 9.59
N PRO A 198 -4.98 7.81 9.15
CA PRO A 198 -4.36 8.12 7.86
C PRO A 198 -2.88 7.70 7.85
N THR A 199 -2.42 7.13 6.72
CA THR A 199 -1.06 6.59 6.52
C THR A 199 0.03 7.66 6.59
N ILE A 200 -0.29 8.91 6.26
CA ILE A 200 0.62 10.05 6.38
C ILE A 200 -0.02 11.12 7.25
N GLN A 201 0.64 11.43 8.36
CA GLN A 201 0.23 12.51 9.25
C GLN A 201 0.43 13.86 8.54
N GLY A 202 -0.61 14.69 8.47
CA GLY A 202 -0.56 16.03 7.85
C GLY A 202 -1.17 16.16 6.45
N LEU A 203 -1.80 15.11 5.90
CA LEU A 203 -2.53 15.16 4.62
C LEU A 203 -4.08 15.14 4.76
N GLY A 204 -4.59 15.03 5.99
CA GLY A 204 -6.03 15.03 6.30
C GLY A 204 -6.33 14.25 7.58
N GLN A 205 -7.48 14.51 8.22
CA GLN A 205 -7.93 13.76 9.41
C GLN A 205 -8.66 12.45 9.07
N PHE A 206 -9.13 12.30 7.83
CA PHE A 206 -9.88 11.14 7.37
C PHE A 206 -9.18 10.52 6.16
N GLY A 207 -8.96 9.20 6.19
CA GLY A 207 -8.42 8.47 5.06
C GLY A 207 -9.49 8.21 4.00
N GLY A 208 -9.24 8.60 2.76
CA GLY A 208 -10.14 8.38 1.63
C GLY A 208 -10.56 9.70 0.98
N PHE A 209 -9.77 10.18 0.03
CA PHE A 209 -10.29 11.08 -0.99
C PHE A 209 -10.72 10.20 -2.17
N ASP A 210 -12.00 10.26 -2.47
CA ASP A 210 -12.66 9.66 -3.63
C ASP A 210 -13.10 10.83 -4.51
N PHE A 211 -12.50 10.96 -5.70
CA PHE A 211 -12.96 11.73 -6.85
C PHE A 211 -12.45 11.07 -8.12
#